data_AF-A0A3L7WKN5-F1
#
_entry.id   AF-A0A3L7WKN5-F1
#
_cell.length_a   1.000
_cell.length_b   1.000
_cell.length_c   1.000
_cell.angle_alpha   90.00
_cell.angle_beta   90.00
_cell.angle_gamma   90.00
#
_symmetry.space_group_name_H-M   'P 1'
#
loop_
_entity.id
_entity.type
_entity.pdbx_description
1 polymer ?
#
loop_
_entity_poly.entity_id
_entity_poly.type
_entity_poly.pdbx_seq_one_letter_code
_entity_poly.pdbx_strand_id
1 'polypeptide(L)'
;MSAKLHRRKFLRYSAMGAASAAIVACGGAATAEPTVAPEAPAEEAPAATAVPAVTTKYKESPKLAELVTAGKLPNVDERLPKNPYTPPHAWLTTGQYGGKMRKAYANTWGIAGFQHESMYGHSILRYLKDGLAIGPGLAESWETSADATKWTFKFREGLKWSDGQPWTVNDIMYWWEEMVGGNGKEAGFPEGLKPVEGPPDEARSGKGTLVTINKVDDYTMEMVFDAPAPLSADRIAMWTNAGIGPRWHAPRHYMEQFSPIKNPDKFKDWEEHSKKIGFNNPDCPRMSGWYMTVFEDGVRTVWERNPYYWCVDAEGHQLPYIDTVEVAYVKDKETEKLAYLNGQVDHAHFHTQTLGDIKDFKDGAEKSKLNTMFWDSGSGTGSMYFFNFDYIDPA
;
A
#
# COMPACT_ATOMS: atom_id res chain seq x y z
N MET A 1 41.89 -26.20 -1.90
CA MET A 1 41.77 -26.94 -3.18
C MET A 1 40.32 -26.91 -3.62
N SER A 2 40.02 -26.13 -4.65
CA SER A 2 38.66 -25.92 -5.19
C SER A 2 38.60 -26.60 -6.56
N ALA A 3 37.59 -27.43 -6.80
CA ALA A 3 37.31 -28.00 -8.11
C ALA A 3 35.96 -27.46 -8.63
N LYS A 4 36.04 -26.58 -9.63
CA LYS A 4 34.91 -25.94 -10.31
C LYS A 4 34.17 -26.95 -11.19
N LEU A 5 32.84 -27.05 -11.01
CA LEU A 5 31.94 -27.72 -11.96
C LEU A 5 31.61 -26.75 -13.11
N HIS A 6 31.97 -27.14 -14.34
CA HIS A 6 31.84 -26.31 -15.54
C HIS A 6 30.43 -26.39 -16.15
N ARG A 7 29.88 -25.20 -16.45
CA ARG A 7 28.57 -24.88 -17.09
C ARG A 7 28.21 -25.67 -18.37
N ARG A 8 29.13 -26.45 -18.94
CA ARG A 8 28.93 -27.27 -20.16
C ARG A 8 28.51 -28.72 -19.91
N LYS A 9 28.55 -29.22 -18.66
CA LYS A 9 28.07 -30.59 -18.33
C LYS A 9 26.60 -30.64 -17.91
N PHE A 10 26.01 -29.52 -17.47
CA PHE A 10 24.59 -29.45 -17.11
C PHE A 10 23.67 -29.47 -18.35
N LEU A 11 24.08 -28.80 -19.43
CA LEU A 11 23.31 -28.73 -20.68
C LEU A 11 23.30 -30.03 -21.52
N ARG A 12 24.07 -31.05 -21.14
CA ARG A 12 24.10 -32.35 -21.84
C ARG A 12 23.10 -33.38 -21.30
N TYR A 13 22.42 -33.11 -20.19
CA TYR A 13 21.43 -34.02 -19.60
C TYR A 13 19.97 -33.63 -19.84
N SER A 14 19.69 -32.54 -20.56
CA SER A 14 18.32 -32.04 -20.78
C SER A 14 17.81 -32.19 -22.22
N ALA A 15 18.47 -33.00 -23.06
CA ALA A 15 18.09 -33.17 -24.45
C ALA A 15 18.20 -34.63 -24.92
N MET A 16 17.49 -35.55 -24.26
CA MET A 16 17.14 -36.86 -24.85
C MET A 16 15.81 -37.34 -24.27
N GLY A 17 14.78 -37.31 -25.11
CA GLY A 17 13.44 -37.82 -24.81
C GLY A 17 12.47 -37.53 -25.95
N ALA A 18 12.92 -37.70 -27.20
CA ALA A 18 12.09 -37.58 -28.38
C ALA A 18 11.52 -38.96 -28.77
N ALA A 19 10.23 -38.94 -29.11
CA ALA A 19 9.45 -39.86 -29.93
C ALA A 19 10.14 -41.07 -30.59
N SER A 20 9.45 -42.22 -30.57
CA SER A 20 8.84 -42.86 -31.77
C SER A 20 8.49 -44.33 -31.49
N ALA A 21 7.28 -44.77 -31.86
CA ALA A 21 7.06 -45.86 -32.83
C ALA A 21 5.59 -46.33 -32.81
N ALA A 22 4.89 -46.05 -33.91
CA ALA A 22 3.70 -46.78 -34.33
C ALA A 22 4.14 -47.88 -35.33
N ILE A 23 3.59 -49.09 -35.21
CA ILE A 23 3.55 -50.10 -36.29
C ILE A 23 2.15 -50.71 -36.37
N VAL A 24 1.73 -50.88 -37.61
CA VAL A 24 0.41 -51.18 -38.20
C VAL A 24 0.14 -52.69 -38.33
N ALA A 25 -1.13 -53.11 -38.27
CA ALA A 25 -1.80 -54.15 -39.10
C ALA A 25 -3.21 -54.42 -38.53
N CYS A 26 -4.29 -54.78 -39.24
CA CYS A 26 -4.69 -54.83 -40.65
C CYS A 26 -6.22 -55.10 -40.64
N GLY A 27 -6.94 -54.70 -41.69
CA GLY A 27 -8.16 -55.39 -42.15
C GLY A 27 -9.50 -54.84 -41.66
N GLY A 28 -10.25 -54.22 -42.56
CA GLY A 28 -11.65 -53.87 -42.36
C GLY A 28 -12.59 -55.07 -42.50
N ALA A 29 -13.70 -55.01 -41.75
CA ALA A 29 -15.00 -55.55 -42.14
C ALA A 29 -16.08 -54.82 -41.31
N ALA A 30 -17.18 -54.50 -41.96
CA ALA A 30 -18.25 -53.65 -41.45
C ALA A 30 -19.23 -54.38 -40.51
N THR A 31 -19.88 -53.56 -39.68
CA THR A 31 -21.22 -53.70 -39.05
C THR A 31 -21.46 -54.75 -37.97
N ALA A 32 -21.63 -54.26 -36.74
CA ALA A 32 -22.84 -54.46 -35.93
C ALA A 32 -22.85 -53.46 -34.75
N GLU A 33 -23.93 -52.67 -34.60
CA GLU A 33 -24.15 -51.77 -33.45
C GLU A 33 -24.33 -52.55 -32.14
N PRO A 34 -23.83 -52.03 -31.00
CA PRO A 34 -24.42 -52.29 -29.71
C PRO A 34 -25.13 -51.04 -29.16
N THR A 35 -26.32 -51.29 -28.64
CA THR A 35 -27.28 -50.39 -28.02
C THR A 35 -26.70 -49.50 -26.91
N VAL A 36 -27.00 -48.20 -26.99
CA VAL A 36 -26.75 -47.22 -25.92
C VAL A 36 -27.82 -47.37 -24.84
N ALA A 37 -27.40 -47.58 -23.59
CA ALA A 37 -28.28 -47.55 -22.42
C ALA A 37 -28.69 -46.09 -22.12
N PRO A 38 -29.90 -45.80 -21.61
CA PRO A 38 -30.33 -44.42 -21.38
C PRO A 38 -29.49 -43.76 -20.29
N GLU A 39 -28.94 -42.60 -20.61
CA GLU A 39 -28.26 -41.73 -19.65
C GLU A 39 -29.31 -41.14 -18.69
N ALA A 40 -29.07 -41.25 -17.39
CA ALA A 40 -29.95 -40.69 -16.37
C ALA A 40 -29.96 -39.14 -16.49
N PRO A 41 -31.09 -38.46 -16.24
CA PRO A 41 -31.16 -37.01 -16.38
C PRO A 41 -30.18 -36.37 -15.40
N ALA A 42 -29.31 -35.50 -15.90
CA ALA A 42 -28.51 -34.63 -15.06
C ALA A 42 -29.44 -33.70 -14.28
N GLU A 43 -29.31 -33.73 -12.96
CA GLU A 43 -30.03 -32.86 -12.03
C GLU A 43 -29.56 -31.41 -12.27
N GLU A 44 -30.47 -30.54 -12.74
CA GLU A 44 -30.19 -29.11 -12.93
C GLU A 44 -29.77 -28.49 -11.59
N ALA A 45 -28.57 -27.90 -11.56
CA ALA A 45 -28.15 -27.06 -10.46
C ALA A 45 -29.18 -25.92 -10.29
N PRO A 46 -29.63 -25.62 -9.06
CA PRO A 46 -30.64 -24.59 -8.85
C PRO A 46 -30.12 -23.25 -9.38
N ALA A 47 -30.93 -22.61 -10.22
CA ALA A 47 -30.66 -21.28 -10.74
C ALA A 47 -30.43 -20.31 -9.58
N ALA A 48 -29.29 -19.63 -9.58
CA ALA A 48 -28.97 -18.59 -8.62
C ALA A 48 -30.05 -17.50 -8.70
N THR A 49 -30.91 -17.44 -7.68
CA THR A 49 -31.85 -16.33 -7.49
C THR A 49 -31.06 -15.03 -7.42
N ALA A 50 -31.22 -14.17 -8.41
CA ALA A 50 -30.60 -12.85 -8.45
C ALA A 50 -30.97 -12.09 -7.17
N VAL A 51 -29.95 -11.70 -6.40
CA VAL A 51 -30.13 -10.83 -5.23
C VAL A 51 -30.71 -9.51 -5.74
N PRO A 52 -31.81 -8.99 -5.14
CA PRO A 52 -32.40 -7.73 -5.58
C PRO A 52 -31.35 -6.61 -5.47
N ALA A 53 -31.29 -5.75 -6.49
CA ALA A 53 -30.36 -4.62 -6.53
C ALA A 53 -30.60 -3.70 -5.33
N VAL A 54 -29.64 -3.67 -4.39
CA VAL A 54 -29.64 -2.72 -3.28
C VAL A 54 -29.35 -1.34 -3.86
N THR A 55 -30.23 -0.37 -3.60
CA THR A 55 -29.95 1.04 -3.96
C THR A 55 -28.93 1.59 -2.98
N THR A 56 -27.76 2.00 -3.48
CA THR A 56 -26.67 2.55 -2.66
C THR A 56 -26.54 4.07 -2.83
N LYS A 57 -26.08 4.76 -1.79
CA LYS A 57 -25.73 6.19 -1.83
C LYS A 57 -24.46 6.44 -2.62
N TYR A 58 -23.49 5.53 -2.50
CA TYR A 58 -22.20 5.61 -3.19
C TYR A 58 -22.15 4.69 -4.39
N LYS A 59 -21.13 4.91 -5.23
CA LYS A 59 -20.87 4.13 -6.45
C LYS A 59 -19.54 3.41 -6.30
N GLU A 60 -19.39 2.30 -7.01
CA GLU A 60 -18.21 1.45 -6.93
C GLU A 60 -17.76 0.97 -8.32
N SER A 61 -16.53 0.45 -8.39
CA SER A 61 -16.02 -0.16 -9.62
C SER A 61 -16.86 -1.39 -10.02
N PRO A 62 -17.08 -1.63 -11.32
CA PRO A 62 -17.73 -2.85 -11.80
C PRO A 62 -17.12 -4.13 -11.22
N LYS A 63 -15.78 -4.17 -11.06
CA LYS A 63 -15.06 -5.30 -10.45
C LYS A 63 -15.52 -5.58 -9.01
N LEU A 64 -15.85 -4.56 -8.24
CA LEU A 64 -16.37 -4.71 -6.87
C LEU A 64 -17.87 -5.05 -6.86
N ALA A 65 -18.65 -4.45 -7.77
CA ALA A 65 -20.07 -4.75 -7.92
C ALA A 65 -20.32 -6.24 -8.25
N GLU A 66 -19.43 -6.87 -9.03
CA GLU A 66 -19.45 -8.32 -9.28
C GLU A 66 -19.28 -9.12 -7.98
N LEU A 67 -18.38 -8.71 -7.08
CA LEU A 67 -18.16 -9.37 -5.79
C LEU A 67 -19.35 -9.17 -4.84
N VAL A 68 -19.98 -7.99 -4.86
CA VAL A 68 -21.19 -7.70 -4.09
C VAL A 68 -22.34 -8.57 -4.58
N THR A 69 -22.55 -8.64 -5.90
CA THR A 69 -23.59 -9.49 -6.52
C THR A 69 -23.36 -10.97 -6.19
N ALA A 70 -22.10 -11.40 -6.12
CA ALA A 70 -21.72 -12.76 -5.74
C ALA A 70 -21.79 -13.03 -4.22
N GLY A 71 -22.17 -12.05 -3.39
CA GLY A 71 -22.24 -12.20 -1.93
C GLY A 71 -20.87 -12.32 -1.24
N LYS A 72 -19.79 -11.95 -1.93
CA LYS A 72 -18.40 -12.05 -1.43
C LYS A 72 -17.88 -10.75 -0.83
N LEU A 73 -18.62 -9.65 -1.00
CA LEU A 73 -18.26 -8.33 -0.52
C LEU A 73 -19.53 -7.59 -0.05
N PRO A 74 -19.50 -6.88 1.09
CA PRO A 74 -20.59 -5.99 1.48
C PRO A 74 -20.79 -4.88 0.43
N ASN A 75 -22.01 -4.33 0.35
CA ASN A 75 -22.28 -3.20 -0.55
C ASN A 75 -21.42 -1.97 -0.18
N VAL A 76 -21.26 -1.04 -1.11
CA VAL A 76 -20.37 0.12 -0.93
C VAL A 76 -20.72 1.00 0.28
N ASP A 77 -22.00 1.13 0.62
CA ASP A 77 -22.45 1.94 1.76
C ASP A 77 -22.05 1.33 3.11
N GLU A 78 -22.00 0.00 3.21
CA GLU A 78 -21.53 -0.73 4.40
C GLU A 78 -20.00 -0.72 4.52
N ARG A 79 -19.29 -0.64 3.39
CA ARG A 79 -17.83 -0.62 3.36
C ARG A 79 -17.28 0.74 3.77
N LEU A 80 -17.83 1.81 3.23
CA LEU A 80 -17.38 3.18 3.50
C LEU A 80 -17.66 3.61 4.96
N PRO A 81 -16.86 4.53 5.52
CA PRO A 81 -17.19 5.18 6.77
C PRO A 81 -18.43 6.08 6.62
N LYS A 82 -19.03 6.50 7.75
CA LYS A 82 -20.21 7.40 7.74
C LYS A 82 -19.95 8.69 6.96
N ASN A 83 -18.75 9.24 7.14
CA ASN A 83 -18.26 10.46 6.47
C ASN A 83 -16.99 10.10 5.67
N PRO A 84 -17.10 9.58 4.45
CA PRO A 84 -15.93 9.33 3.61
C PRO A 84 -15.25 10.63 3.19
N TYR A 85 -13.96 10.55 2.91
CA TYR A 85 -13.20 11.73 2.52
C TYR A 85 -13.39 12.02 1.03
N THR A 86 -13.66 13.28 0.72
CA THR A 86 -13.65 13.79 -0.65
C THR A 86 -12.42 14.67 -0.83
N PRO A 87 -11.35 14.20 -1.51
CA PRO A 87 -10.15 14.99 -1.72
C PRO A 87 -10.48 16.30 -2.46
N PRO A 88 -10.12 17.49 -1.93
CA PRO A 88 -10.55 18.77 -2.47
C PRO A 88 -9.61 19.28 -3.57
N HIS A 89 -9.09 18.37 -4.39
CA HIS A 89 -8.14 18.72 -5.45
C HIS A 89 -8.88 19.03 -6.75
N ALA A 90 -8.59 20.17 -7.37
CA ALA A 90 -9.22 20.59 -8.61
C ALA A 90 -8.96 19.63 -9.79
N TRP A 91 -7.88 18.84 -9.74
CA TRP A 91 -7.56 17.83 -10.75
C TRP A 91 -8.30 16.51 -10.55
N LEU A 92 -8.94 16.29 -9.40
CA LEU A 92 -9.77 15.12 -9.16
C LEU A 92 -11.17 15.37 -9.73
N THR A 93 -11.36 14.97 -10.97
CA THR A 93 -12.68 14.95 -11.64
C THR A 93 -13.23 13.53 -11.67
N THR A 94 -14.52 13.39 -12.00
CA THR A 94 -15.11 12.07 -12.22
C THR A 94 -14.37 11.33 -13.34
N GLY A 95 -13.81 10.18 -12.99
CA GLY A 95 -13.06 9.30 -13.86
C GLY A 95 -13.88 8.09 -14.32
N GLN A 96 -13.22 7.21 -15.07
CA GLN A 96 -13.77 5.92 -15.46
C GLN A 96 -13.14 4.81 -14.62
N TYR A 97 -13.96 3.90 -14.09
CA TYR A 97 -13.47 2.75 -13.37
C TYR A 97 -12.80 1.74 -14.30
N GLY A 98 -11.79 1.06 -13.76
CA GLY A 98 -11.18 -0.08 -14.39
C GLY A 98 -9.77 0.17 -14.91
N GLY A 99 -9.29 -0.82 -15.66
CA GLY A 99 -7.96 -0.79 -16.25
C GLY A 99 -6.84 -1.16 -15.29
N LYS A 100 -5.65 -1.29 -15.88
CA LYS A 100 -4.42 -1.66 -15.20
C LYS A 100 -3.35 -0.63 -15.51
N MET A 101 -2.79 0.01 -14.48
CA MET A 101 -1.62 0.89 -14.61
C MET A 101 -0.35 0.04 -14.57
N ARG A 102 0.45 0.10 -15.64
CA ARG A 102 1.74 -0.58 -15.73
C ARG A 102 2.85 0.38 -15.35
N LYS A 103 3.78 -0.08 -14.52
CA LYS A 103 4.98 0.64 -14.10
C LYS A 103 6.18 -0.29 -14.21
N ALA A 104 7.37 0.28 -14.33
CA ALA A 104 8.62 -0.48 -14.31
C ALA A 104 9.67 0.27 -13.48
N TYR A 105 10.42 -0.46 -12.65
CA TYR A 105 11.52 0.11 -11.87
C TYR A 105 12.78 -0.75 -11.93
N ALA A 106 13.94 -0.10 -12.05
CA ALA A 106 15.25 -0.73 -12.04
C ALA A 106 15.84 -0.95 -10.64
N ASN A 107 15.01 -0.88 -9.59
CA ASN A 107 15.45 -1.07 -8.21
C ASN A 107 14.35 -1.70 -7.35
N THR A 108 14.77 -2.37 -6.28
CA THR A 108 13.89 -3.10 -5.36
C THR A 108 13.03 -2.17 -4.51
N TRP A 109 13.49 -0.93 -4.29
CA TRP A 109 12.70 0.07 -3.58
C TRP A 109 11.48 0.49 -4.40
N GLY A 110 11.58 0.64 -5.72
CA GLY A 110 10.47 1.07 -6.59
C GLY A 110 9.35 0.04 -6.73
N ILE A 111 9.66 -1.26 -6.62
CA ILE A 111 8.65 -2.33 -6.75
C ILE A 111 7.76 -2.47 -5.51
N ALA A 112 8.24 -2.13 -4.31
CA ALA A 112 7.47 -2.16 -3.06
C ALA A 112 7.14 -0.76 -2.50
N GLY A 113 7.98 0.23 -2.82
CA GLY A 113 7.93 1.62 -2.37
C GLY A 113 6.84 2.46 -3.05
N PHE A 114 6.15 1.94 -4.06
CA PHE A 114 4.99 2.60 -4.65
C PHE A 114 3.95 3.01 -3.59
N GLN A 115 3.68 2.13 -2.62
CA GLN A 115 2.80 2.48 -1.50
C GLN A 115 3.40 3.52 -0.55
N HIS A 116 4.74 3.56 -0.41
CA HIS A 116 5.40 4.41 0.58
C HIS A 116 5.16 5.89 0.29
N GLU A 117 5.17 6.33 -0.97
CA GLU A 117 5.12 7.77 -1.31
C GLU A 117 3.90 8.17 -2.16
N SER A 118 3.26 7.22 -2.84
CA SER A 118 2.21 7.55 -3.80
C SER A 118 0.78 7.44 -3.22
N MET A 119 0.62 7.06 -1.94
CA MET A 119 -0.69 6.76 -1.36
C MET A 119 -0.88 7.34 0.05
N TYR A 120 -1.70 8.38 0.19
CA TYR A 120 -2.06 9.00 1.48
C TYR A 120 -3.05 8.18 2.35
N GLY A 121 -3.20 6.88 2.10
CA GLY A 121 -4.23 6.09 2.77
C GLY A 121 -4.08 5.97 4.28
N HIS A 122 -2.85 6.10 4.79
CA HIS A 122 -2.53 5.97 6.20
C HIS A 122 -2.48 7.31 6.93
N SER A 123 -2.56 8.45 6.23
CA SER A 123 -2.33 9.75 6.84
C SER A 123 -3.49 10.19 7.72
N ILE A 124 -3.18 10.56 8.98
CA ILE A 124 -4.16 11.12 9.92
C ILE A 124 -4.68 12.46 9.39
N LEU A 125 -3.77 13.35 9.01
CA LEU A 125 -4.02 14.62 8.32
C LEU A 125 -3.26 14.64 6.99
N ARG A 126 -3.52 15.61 6.12
CA ARG A 126 -2.89 15.69 4.80
C ARG A 126 -2.50 17.11 4.46
N TYR A 127 -1.39 17.29 3.74
CA TYR A 127 -1.15 18.55 3.05
C TYR A 127 -2.10 18.72 1.86
N LEU A 128 -2.56 19.95 1.70
CA LEU A 128 -3.38 20.46 0.61
C LEU A 128 -2.68 21.67 -0.01
N LYS A 129 -3.15 22.10 -1.19
CA LYS A 129 -2.67 23.30 -1.88
C LYS A 129 -1.13 23.32 -1.97
N ASP A 130 -0.55 22.20 -2.39
CA ASP A 130 0.89 22.02 -2.55
C ASP A 130 1.72 22.37 -1.31
N GLY A 131 1.23 21.96 -0.14
CA GLY A 131 1.90 22.18 1.15
C GLY A 131 1.54 23.48 1.85
N LEU A 132 0.69 24.32 1.26
CA LEU A 132 0.29 25.63 1.81
C LEU A 132 -0.89 25.56 2.78
N ALA A 133 -1.51 24.40 2.92
CA ALA A 133 -2.57 24.18 3.90
C ALA A 133 -2.56 22.72 4.36
N ILE A 134 -3.14 22.46 5.53
CA ILE A 134 -3.45 21.11 5.97
C ILE A 134 -4.96 20.85 5.91
N GLY A 135 -5.33 19.60 5.72
CA GLY A 135 -6.69 19.12 5.58
C GLY A 135 -6.90 17.77 6.25
N PRO A 136 -8.16 17.31 6.31
CA PRO A 136 -8.49 16.06 6.96
C PRO A 136 -7.93 14.85 6.19
N GLY A 137 -7.62 13.80 6.94
CA GLY A 137 -7.21 12.49 6.44
C GLY A 137 -8.11 11.43 7.06
N LEU A 138 -7.53 10.43 7.76
CA LEU A 138 -8.29 9.53 8.63
C LEU A 138 -9.04 10.30 9.72
N ALA A 139 -8.43 11.37 10.25
CA ALA A 139 -9.12 12.35 11.08
C ALA A 139 -10.01 13.23 10.19
N GLU A 140 -11.30 13.31 10.51
CA GLU A 140 -12.22 14.22 9.84
C GLU A 140 -12.16 15.64 10.39
N SER A 141 -11.72 15.80 11.65
CA SER A 141 -11.47 17.10 12.27
C SER A 141 -10.44 17.00 13.38
N TRP A 142 -9.84 18.15 13.72
CA TRP A 142 -8.95 18.30 14.85
C TRP A 142 -9.08 19.72 15.43
N GLU A 143 -8.77 19.85 16.71
CA GLU A 143 -8.76 21.12 17.43
C GLU A 143 -7.58 21.18 18.39
N THR A 144 -7.16 22.39 18.76
CA THR A 144 -6.07 22.62 19.72
C THR A 144 -6.53 23.58 20.81
N SER A 145 -5.98 23.42 22.01
CA SER A 145 -6.14 24.40 23.09
C SER A 145 -5.46 25.72 22.74
N ALA A 146 -5.86 26.81 23.40
CA ALA A 146 -5.33 28.15 23.12
C ALA A 146 -3.80 28.28 23.28
N ASP A 147 -3.19 27.42 24.09
CA ASP A 147 -1.77 27.36 24.37
C ASP A 147 -1.04 26.21 23.63
N ALA A 148 -1.75 25.49 22.75
CA ALA A 148 -1.25 24.35 21.99
C ALA A 148 -0.63 23.21 22.84
N THR A 149 -1.11 23.04 24.07
CA THR A 149 -0.69 21.93 24.96
C THR A 149 -1.62 20.71 24.86
N LYS A 150 -2.80 20.86 24.29
CA LYS A 150 -3.74 19.77 24.04
C LYS A 150 -4.24 19.81 22.60
N TRP A 151 -4.24 18.65 21.94
CA TRP A 151 -4.84 18.46 20.63
C TRP A 151 -5.84 17.32 20.67
N THR A 152 -7.03 17.53 20.10
CA THR A 152 -8.08 16.52 20.00
C THR A 152 -8.29 16.19 18.54
N PHE A 153 -8.23 14.91 18.18
CA PHE A 153 -8.46 14.40 16.82
C PHE A 153 -9.70 13.52 16.81
N LYS A 154 -10.63 13.82 15.90
CA LYS A 154 -11.83 13.01 15.66
C LYS A 154 -11.69 12.29 14.34
N PHE A 155 -11.73 10.97 14.39
CA PHE A 155 -11.60 10.06 13.28
C PHE A 155 -12.94 9.71 12.66
N ARG A 156 -12.90 9.36 11.37
CA ARG A 156 -14.10 8.94 10.63
C ARG A 156 -14.66 7.65 11.21
N GLU A 157 -15.90 7.68 11.66
CA GLU A 157 -16.57 6.48 12.17
C GLU A 157 -16.82 5.47 11.04
N GLY A 158 -16.52 4.20 11.29
CA GLY A 158 -16.75 3.10 10.34
C GLY A 158 -15.62 2.86 9.35
N LEU A 159 -14.44 3.47 9.55
CA LEU A 159 -13.20 3.11 8.84
C LEU A 159 -12.90 1.62 8.98
N LYS A 160 -12.37 1.01 7.92
CA LYS A 160 -12.00 -0.40 7.88
C LYS A 160 -10.66 -0.56 7.17
N TRP A 161 -9.87 -1.52 7.63
CA TRP A 161 -8.69 -2.01 6.95
C TRP A 161 -9.08 -2.75 5.66
N SER A 162 -8.11 -3.01 4.77
CA SER A 162 -8.37 -3.68 3.48
C SER A 162 -8.94 -5.10 3.58
N ASP A 163 -8.82 -5.74 4.73
CA ASP A 163 -9.42 -7.04 5.04
C ASP A 163 -10.85 -6.93 5.62
N GLY A 164 -11.39 -5.71 5.74
CA GLY A 164 -12.71 -5.41 6.28
C GLY A 164 -12.78 -5.28 7.80
N GLN A 165 -11.68 -5.50 8.52
CA GLN A 165 -11.67 -5.33 9.97
C GLN A 165 -11.79 -3.84 10.34
N PRO A 166 -12.50 -3.49 11.43
CA PRO A 166 -12.64 -2.10 11.84
C PRO A 166 -11.30 -1.45 12.14
N TRP A 167 -11.12 -0.21 11.69
CA TRP A 167 -10.04 0.66 12.13
C TRP A 167 -10.55 1.52 13.28
N THR A 168 -9.78 1.62 14.37
CA THR A 168 -10.11 2.42 15.56
C THR A 168 -8.87 3.06 16.18
N VAL A 169 -9.05 3.95 17.15
CA VAL A 169 -7.94 4.50 17.95
C VAL A 169 -7.11 3.40 18.63
N ASN A 170 -7.63 2.18 18.81
CA ASN A 170 -6.83 1.06 19.32
C ASN A 170 -5.65 0.71 18.39
N ASP A 171 -5.74 0.95 17.09
CA ASP A 171 -4.65 0.75 16.13
C ASP A 171 -3.53 1.79 16.32
N ILE A 172 -3.89 3.01 16.74
CA ILE A 172 -2.94 4.06 17.14
C ILE A 172 -2.30 3.70 18.47
N MET A 173 -3.11 3.30 19.46
CA MET A 173 -2.60 2.94 20.79
C MET A 173 -1.65 1.74 20.71
N TYR A 174 -1.95 0.75 19.87
CA TYR A 174 -1.04 -0.37 19.62
C TYR A 174 0.31 0.11 19.09
N TRP A 175 0.32 0.98 18.07
CA TRP A 175 1.57 1.56 17.57
C TRP A 175 2.29 2.38 18.66
N TRP A 176 1.61 3.30 19.31
CA TRP A 176 2.21 4.22 20.28
C TRP A 176 2.74 3.50 21.52
N GLU A 177 1.95 2.61 22.12
CA GLU A 177 2.29 1.95 23.37
C GLU A 177 3.21 0.74 23.18
N GLU A 178 2.97 -0.09 22.17
CA GLU A 178 3.72 -1.35 21.99
C GLU A 178 4.89 -1.23 21.02
N MET A 179 4.76 -0.47 19.93
CA MET A 179 5.84 -0.36 18.96
C MET A 179 6.84 0.75 19.33
N VAL A 180 6.35 1.86 19.87
CA VAL A 180 7.16 3.03 20.26
C VAL A 180 7.51 3.07 21.75
N GLY A 181 6.75 2.38 22.60
CA GLY A 181 6.93 2.44 24.06
C GLY A 181 6.45 3.75 24.70
N GLY A 182 5.63 4.51 23.98
CA GLY A 182 4.98 5.74 24.44
C GLY A 182 4.08 5.52 25.65
N ASN A 183 3.63 6.61 26.28
CA ASN A 183 2.89 6.57 27.56
C ASN A 183 3.63 5.79 28.68
N GLY A 184 4.96 5.69 28.61
CA GLY A 184 5.78 4.94 29.57
C GLY A 184 5.72 3.43 29.44
N LYS A 185 5.17 2.89 28.33
CA LYS A 185 4.91 1.46 28.15
C LYS A 185 6.16 0.63 27.87
N GLU A 186 7.27 1.26 27.44
CA GLU A 186 8.57 0.59 27.33
C GLU A 186 8.98 -0.10 28.65
N ALA A 187 8.63 0.46 29.81
CA ALA A 187 8.96 -0.12 31.12
C ALA A 187 8.31 -1.51 31.36
N GLY A 188 7.26 -1.85 30.62
CA GLY A 188 6.59 -3.15 30.68
C GLY A 188 7.07 -4.16 29.63
N PHE A 189 8.05 -3.81 28.80
CA PHE A 189 8.53 -4.71 27.76
C PHE A 189 9.37 -5.85 28.37
N PRO A 190 9.46 -7.02 27.70
CA PRO A 190 10.39 -8.08 28.08
C PRO A 190 11.82 -7.56 28.25
N GLU A 191 12.57 -8.15 29.19
CA GLU A 191 13.92 -7.72 29.51
C GLU A 191 14.82 -7.70 28.25
N GLY A 192 15.50 -6.57 28.03
CA GLY A 192 16.38 -6.36 26.88
C GLY A 192 15.67 -6.01 25.57
N LEU A 193 14.34 -6.10 25.50
CA LEU A 193 13.58 -5.67 24.32
C LEU A 193 13.50 -4.14 24.27
N LYS A 194 13.86 -3.57 23.12
CA LYS A 194 13.72 -2.13 22.84
C LYS A 194 12.55 -1.86 21.91
N PRO A 195 11.95 -0.66 21.92
CA PRO A 195 10.95 -0.26 20.93
C PRO A 195 11.45 -0.49 19.50
N VAL A 196 10.56 -0.94 18.62
CA VAL A 196 10.87 -1.18 17.21
C VAL A 196 10.89 0.13 16.41
N GLU A 197 10.11 1.11 16.84
CA GLU A 197 10.06 2.44 16.24
C GLU A 197 10.41 3.51 17.30
N GLY A 198 11.03 4.60 16.86
CA GLY A 198 11.28 5.76 17.72
C GLY A 198 10.08 6.70 17.75
N PRO A 199 9.86 7.45 18.84
CA PRO A 199 8.81 8.46 18.88
C PRO A 199 9.12 9.58 17.88
N PRO A 200 8.13 10.02 17.10
CA PRO A 200 8.36 11.03 16.08
C PRO A 200 8.48 12.44 16.69
N ASP A 201 9.02 13.38 15.92
CA ASP A 201 9.31 14.74 16.40
C ASP A 201 8.04 15.46 16.88
N GLU A 202 6.92 15.24 16.21
CA GLU A 202 5.63 15.85 16.57
C GLU A 202 4.97 15.25 17.80
N ALA A 203 5.53 14.17 18.33
CA ALA A 203 5.17 13.58 19.61
C ALA A 203 5.98 14.18 20.77
N ARG A 204 6.65 15.32 20.57
CA ARG A 204 7.41 16.05 21.59
C ARG A 204 6.89 17.46 21.80
N SER A 205 6.91 17.90 23.06
CA SER A 205 6.63 19.29 23.41
C SER A 205 7.83 20.20 23.10
N GLY A 206 7.66 21.52 23.27
CA GLY A 206 8.78 22.48 23.19
C GLY A 206 9.91 22.24 24.19
N LYS A 207 9.75 21.35 25.18
CA LYS A 207 10.81 20.91 26.12
C LYS A 207 11.48 19.60 25.70
N GLY A 208 11.00 18.94 24.65
CA GLY A 208 11.46 17.63 24.19
C GLY A 208 10.81 16.43 24.89
N THR A 209 9.92 16.67 25.88
CA THR A 209 9.16 15.63 26.59
C THR A 209 8.18 14.95 25.65
N LEU A 210 8.03 13.63 25.76
CA LEU A 210 7.05 12.89 24.97
C LEU A 210 5.62 13.24 25.38
N VAL A 211 4.76 13.35 24.37
CA VAL A 211 3.32 13.50 24.50
C VAL A 211 2.70 12.32 25.24
N THR A 212 1.63 12.56 25.99
CA THR A 212 0.71 11.51 26.42
C THR A 212 -0.44 11.42 25.41
N ILE A 213 -0.63 10.25 24.81
CA ILE A 213 -1.75 10.00 23.90
C ILE A 213 -2.84 9.26 24.65
N ASN A 214 -4.02 9.86 24.74
CA ASN A 214 -5.19 9.28 25.39
C ASN A 214 -6.21 8.85 24.33
N LYS A 215 -6.71 7.62 24.47
CA LYS A 215 -7.94 7.19 23.80
C LYS A 215 -9.14 7.72 24.59
N VAL A 216 -9.91 8.62 24.01
CA VAL A 216 -11.19 9.09 24.60
C VAL A 216 -12.30 8.08 24.29
N ASP A 217 -12.38 7.66 23.03
CA ASP A 217 -13.28 6.60 22.55
C ASP A 217 -12.68 5.91 21.31
N ASP A 218 -13.44 5.06 20.61
CA ASP A 218 -12.93 4.31 19.45
C ASP A 218 -12.56 5.19 18.24
N TYR A 219 -13.03 6.44 18.19
CA TYR A 219 -12.82 7.39 17.11
C TYR A 219 -12.33 8.76 17.57
N THR A 220 -11.95 8.91 18.84
CA THR A 220 -11.42 10.17 19.38
C THR A 220 -10.13 9.93 20.16
N MET A 221 -9.08 10.67 19.77
CA MET A 221 -7.78 10.67 20.43
C MET A 221 -7.45 12.06 20.95
N GLU A 222 -6.82 12.14 22.11
CA GLU A 222 -6.22 13.37 22.64
C GLU A 222 -4.71 13.23 22.79
N MET A 223 -3.98 14.26 22.38
CA MET A 223 -2.55 14.42 22.64
C MET A 223 -2.38 15.51 23.69
N VAL A 224 -1.68 15.20 24.78
CA VAL A 224 -1.44 16.11 25.91
C VAL A 224 0.05 16.30 26.13
N PHE A 225 0.49 17.56 26.12
CA PHE A 225 1.88 17.98 26.25
C PHE A 225 2.11 18.79 27.53
N ASP A 226 3.33 18.75 28.06
CA ASP A 226 3.79 19.50 29.24
C ASP A 226 4.32 20.93 28.92
N ALA A 227 4.31 21.28 27.64
CA ALA A 227 4.66 22.57 27.06
C ALA A 227 4.02 22.70 25.67
N PRO A 228 3.90 23.91 25.10
CA PRO A 228 3.31 24.11 23.78
C PRO A 228 3.94 23.24 22.68
N ALA A 229 3.10 22.68 21.82
CA ALA A 229 3.48 21.93 20.62
C ALA A 229 2.65 22.44 19.41
N PRO A 230 2.89 23.68 18.94
CA PRO A 230 2.02 24.34 17.96
C PRO A 230 2.07 23.74 16.56
N LEU A 231 3.11 22.95 16.24
CA LEU A 231 3.31 22.35 14.91
C LEU A 231 2.78 20.92 14.81
N SER A 232 2.12 20.38 15.84
CA SER A 232 1.74 18.96 15.86
C SER A 232 0.84 18.58 14.68
N ALA A 233 -0.20 19.36 14.36
CA ALA A 233 -1.06 19.05 13.22
C ALA A 233 -0.33 19.13 11.88
N ASP A 234 0.48 20.17 11.65
CA ASP A 234 1.28 20.30 10.42
C ASP A 234 2.25 19.14 10.24
N ARG A 235 2.93 18.73 11.30
CA ARG A 235 3.87 17.61 11.27
C ARG A 235 3.16 16.25 11.12
N ILE A 236 1.98 16.07 11.72
CA ILE A 236 1.15 14.87 11.49
C ILE A 236 0.69 14.80 10.03
N ALA A 237 0.41 15.95 9.41
CA ALA A 237 0.07 16.03 7.99
C ALA A 237 1.26 15.80 7.05
N MET A 238 2.50 15.82 7.57
CA MET A 238 3.67 15.49 6.78
C MET A 238 3.65 14.03 6.38
N TRP A 239 4.04 13.80 5.14
CA TRP A 239 4.17 12.50 4.51
C TRP A 239 2.84 11.77 4.28
N THR A 240 2.95 10.65 3.60
CA THR A 240 1.88 9.66 3.39
C THR A 240 1.66 8.73 4.61
N ASN A 241 2.57 8.81 5.60
CA ASN A 241 2.64 8.00 6.83
C ASN A 241 2.73 6.49 6.59
N ALA A 242 3.13 5.74 7.63
CA ALA A 242 3.37 4.29 7.66
C ALA A 242 4.50 3.74 6.78
N GLY A 243 4.80 4.38 5.64
CA GLY A 243 5.90 4.04 4.73
C GLY A 243 7.03 5.06 4.72
N ILE A 244 6.69 6.34 4.51
CA ILE A 244 7.58 7.47 4.73
C ILE A 244 7.06 8.30 5.88
N GLY A 245 7.98 8.68 6.77
CA GLY A 245 7.65 9.36 8.00
C GLY A 245 7.03 8.43 9.05
N PRO A 246 6.50 9.01 10.14
CA PRO A 246 5.96 8.27 11.26
C PRO A 246 4.72 7.46 10.89
N ARG A 247 4.58 6.27 11.48
CA ARG A 247 3.53 5.32 11.11
C ARG A 247 2.14 5.68 11.64
N TRP A 248 2.08 6.17 12.88
CA TRP A 248 0.87 6.59 13.58
C TRP A 248 -0.16 5.51 13.91
N HIS A 249 -0.25 4.41 13.15
CA HIS A 249 -1.13 3.28 13.45
C HIS A 249 -0.64 2.01 12.74
N ALA A 250 -0.96 0.86 13.31
CA ALA A 250 -0.71 -0.44 12.71
C ALA A 250 -1.95 -1.33 12.86
N PRO A 251 -2.23 -2.26 11.92
CA PRO A 251 -3.40 -3.12 11.99
C PRO A 251 -3.28 -4.06 13.18
N ARG A 252 -3.82 -3.64 14.33
CA ARG A 252 -3.57 -4.30 15.62
C ARG A 252 -4.02 -5.75 15.58
N HIS A 253 -5.20 -6.00 15.03
CA HIS A 253 -5.79 -7.35 14.90
C HIS A 253 -4.90 -8.32 14.12
N TYR A 254 -4.09 -7.81 13.19
CA TYR A 254 -3.13 -8.60 12.43
C TYR A 254 -1.77 -8.66 13.11
N MET A 255 -1.26 -7.55 13.65
CA MET A 255 0.12 -7.46 14.15
C MET A 255 0.33 -8.06 15.54
N GLU A 256 -0.71 -8.13 16.39
CA GLU A 256 -0.59 -8.64 17.76
C GLU A 256 -0.08 -10.08 17.82
N GLN A 257 -0.43 -10.92 16.84
CA GLN A 257 0.00 -12.31 16.80
C GLN A 257 1.51 -12.48 16.57
N PHE A 258 2.20 -11.43 16.10
CA PHE A 258 3.64 -11.38 15.87
C PHE A 258 4.38 -10.52 16.91
N SER A 259 3.67 -9.97 17.90
CA SER A 259 4.27 -9.10 18.91
C SER A 259 5.14 -9.91 19.89
N PRO A 260 6.44 -9.59 20.06
CA PRO A 260 7.28 -10.17 21.11
C PRO A 260 6.86 -9.77 22.53
N ILE A 261 6.11 -8.67 22.69
CA ILE A 261 5.55 -8.28 23.99
C ILE A 261 4.41 -9.24 24.40
N LYS A 262 3.53 -9.57 23.44
CA LYS A 262 2.36 -10.43 23.69
C LYS A 262 2.65 -11.92 23.58
N ASN A 263 3.67 -12.28 22.81
CA ASN A 263 4.06 -13.67 22.55
C ASN A 263 5.56 -13.87 22.83
N PRO A 264 6.06 -13.56 24.04
CA PRO A 264 7.49 -13.62 24.37
C PRO A 264 8.08 -15.03 24.28
N ASP A 265 7.24 -16.06 24.44
CA ASP A 265 7.65 -17.46 24.27
C ASP A 265 7.93 -17.84 22.81
N LYS A 266 7.40 -17.07 21.85
CA LYS A 266 7.53 -17.33 20.40
C LYS A 266 8.52 -16.39 19.73
N PHE A 267 8.54 -15.12 20.12
CA PHE A 267 9.38 -14.10 19.49
C PHE A 267 10.24 -13.41 20.54
N LYS A 268 11.55 -13.44 20.34
CA LYS A 268 12.54 -12.81 21.23
C LYS A 268 12.76 -11.34 20.92
N ASP A 269 12.44 -10.93 19.69
CA ASP A 269 12.67 -9.60 19.16
C ASP A 269 11.59 -9.25 18.11
N TRP A 270 11.76 -8.10 17.46
CA TRP A 270 10.83 -7.57 16.48
C TRP A 270 11.07 -8.06 15.05
N GLU A 271 11.94 -9.05 14.81
CA GLU A 271 12.31 -9.47 13.46
C GLU A 271 11.09 -9.95 12.66
N GLU A 272 10.29 -10.86 13.22
CA GLU A 272 9.09 -11.39 12.55
C GLU A 272 8.01 -10.31 12.40
N HIS A 273 7.79 -9.51 13.46
CA HIS A 273 6.86 -8.38 13.42
C HIS A 273 7.20 -7.40 12.30
N SER A 274 8.47 -7.02 12.18
CA SER A 274 8.97 -6.09 11.16
C SER A 274 8.79 -6.64 9.74
N LYS A 275 9.02 -7.95 9.54
CA LYS A 275 8.74 -8.62 8.26
C LYS A 275 7.24 -8.59 7.94
N LYS A 276 6.39 -8.84 8.93
CA LYS A 276 4.93 -8.95 8.74
C LYS A 276 4.25 -7.61 8.49
N ILE A 277 4.77 -6.50 9.02
CA ILE A 277 4.21 -5.17 8.74
C ILE A 277 4.75 -4.54 7.45
N GLY A 278 5.90 -5.02 6.96
CA GLY A 278 6.58 -4.53 5.77
C GLY A 278 5.69 -4.47 4.53
N PHE A 279 5.88 -3.47 3.67
CA PHE A 279 5.02 -3.21 2.49
C PHE A 279 5.10 -4.25 1.39
N ASN A 280 6.13 -5.11 1.42
CA ASN A 280 6.26 -6.27 0.57
C ASN A 280 5.49 -7.50 1.06
N ASN A 281 4.78 -7.41 2.19
CA ASN A 281 3.91 -8.48 2.67
C ASN A 281 2.46 -8.30 2.16
N PRO A 282 1.96 -9.17 1.25
CA PRO A 282 0.60 -9.10 0.74
C PRO A 282 -0.49 -9.37 1.79
N ASP A 283 -0.14 -10.08 2.86
CA ASP A 283 -1.11 -10.47 3.89
C ASP A 283 -1.42 -9.32 4.88
N CYS A 284 -0.57 -8.29 4.94
CA CYS A 284 -0.74 -7.20 5.89
C CYS A 284 -1.85 -6.23 5.44
N PRO A 285 -2.90 -6.02 6.25
CA PRO A 285 -3.98 -5.09 5.91
C PRO A 285 -3.48 -3.65 5.75
N ARG A 286 -4.09 -2.89 4.82
CA ARG A 286 -3.70 -1.51 4.49
C ARG A 286 -4.89 -0.55 4.45
N MET A 287 -4.62 0.73 4.67
CA MET A 287 -5.59 1.83 4.50
C MET A 287 -5.46 2.54 3.14
N SER A 288 -4.51 2.13 2.29
CA SER A 288 -4.23 2.70 0.97
C SER A 288 -5.26 2.34 -0.10
N GLY A 289 -5.33 3.15 -1.16
CA GLY A 289 -6.28 2.96 -2.27
C GLY A 289 -6.04 1.69 -3.08
N TRP A 290 -4.79 1.24 -3.14
CA TRP A 290 -4.43 -0.11 -3.56
C TRP A 290 -3.66 -0.80 -2.44
N TYR A 291 -3.70 -2.12 -2.41
CA TYR A 291 -2.91 -2.94 -1.51
C TYR A 291 -2.27 -4.10 -2.29
N MET A 292 -1.10 -4.54 -1.84
CA MET A 292 -0.33 -5.57 -2.55
C MET A 292 -1.03 -6.91 -2.41
N THR A 293 -1.21 -7.61 -3.53
CA THR A 293 -1.74 -8.97 -3.57
C THR A 293 -0.72 -9.98 -4.08
N VAL A 294 0.32 -9.51 -4.79
CA VAL A 294 1.42 -10.34 -5.28
C VAL A 294 2.74 -9.64 -5.02
N PHE A 295 3.67 -10.36 -4.41
CA PHE A 295 5.08 -9.99 -4.29
C PHE A 295 5.94 -11.12 -4.87
N GLU A 296 6.55 -10.89 -6.03
CA GLU A 296 7.52 -11.80 -6.64
C GLU A 296 8.88 -11.10 -6.61
N ASP A 297 9.74 -11.48 -5.65
CA ASP A 297 11.02 -10.80 -5.41
C ASP A 297 11.90 -10.77 -6.67
N GLY A 298 12.40 -9.57 -7.00
CA GLY A 298 13.17 -9.33 -8.22
C GLY A 298 12.41 -9.53 -9.54
N VAL A 299 11.08 -9.67 -9.51
CA VAL A 299 10.26 -9.89 -10.72
C VAL A 299 9.17 -8.83 -10.85
N ARG A 300 8.21 -8.78 -9.92
CA ARG A 300 7.09 -7.83 -10.00
C ARG A 300 6.29 -7.74 -8.70
N THR A 301 5.47 -6.72 -8.63
CA THR A 301 4.37 -6.62 -7.66
C THR A 301 3.05 -6.32 -8.35
N VAL A 302 1.97 -6.85 -7.80
CA VAL A 302 0.60 -6.55 -8.23
C VAL A 302 -0.16 -5.97 -7.04
N TRP A 303 -0.86 -4.88 -7.31
CA TRP A 303 -1.64 -4.14 -6.35
C TRP A 303 -3.07 -4.04 -6.83
N GLU A 304 -4.00 -4.51 -6.03
CA GLU A 304 -5.42 -4.44 -6.33
C GLU A 304 -6.07 -3.31 -5.56
N ARG A 305 -7.13 -2.74 -6.12
CA ARG A 305 -7.92 -1.71 -5.45
C ARG A 305 -8.37 -2.22 -4.08
N ASN A 306 -8.25 -1.38 -3.07
CA ASN A 306 -8.73 -1.69 -1.74
C ASN A 306 -10.26 -1.53 -1.70
N PRO A 307 -11.05 -2.59 -1.50
CA PRO A 307 -12.50 -2.49 -1.46
C PRO A 307 -13.01 -1.68 -0.26
N TYR A 308 -12.21 -1.50 0.78
CA TYR A 308 -12.55 -0.70 1.95
C TYR A 308 -11.91 0.68 1.94
N TYR A 309 -11.39 1.14 0.79
CA TYR A 309 -10.81 2.48 0.71
C TYR A 309 -11.87 3.54 1.01
N TRP A 310 -11.50 4.46 1.89
CA TRP A 310 -12.40 5.36 2.61
C TRP A 310 -12.62 6.72 1.92
N CYS A 311 -12.13 6.86 0.68
CA CYS A 311 -12.24 8.08 -0.11
C CYS A 311 -13.25 7.91 -1.26
N VAL A 312 -13.97 8.99 -1.55
CA VAL A 312 -14.88 9.11 -2.70
C VAL A 312 -14.55 10.38 -3.49
N ASP A 313 -14.95 10.46 -4.76
CA ASP A 313 -14.98 11.75 -5.47
C ASP A 313 -16.21 12.59 -5.06
N ALA A 314 -16.42 13.75 -5.71
CA ALA A 314 -17.53 14.65 -5.40
C ALA A 314 -18.91 14.05 -5.77
N GLU A 315 -18.93 13.06 -6.67
CA GLU A 315 -20.10 12.40 -7.22
C GLU A 315 -20.39 11.04 -6.55
N GLY A 316 -19.64 10.73 -5.49
CA GLY A 316 -19.82 9.54 -4.66
C GLY A 316 -19.18 8.26 -5.19
N HIS A 317 -18.31 8.34 -6.19
CA HIS A 317 -17.53 7.20 -6.69
C HIS A 317 -16.43 6.86 -5.69
N GLN A 318 -16.50 5.67 -5.08
CA GLN A 318 -15.43 5.14 -4.24
C GLN A 318 -14.13 5.02 -5.05
N LEU A 319 -13.08 5.69 -4.58
CA LEU A 319 -11.77 5.67 -5.19
C LEU A 319 -11.03 4.36 -4.84
N PRO A 320 -9.94 4.01 -5.55
CA PRO A 320 -9.41 4.67 -6.76
C PRO A 320 -10.20 4.34 -8.03
N TYR A 321 -9.92 5.04 -9.14
CA TYR A 321 -10.53 4.68 -10.43
C TYR A 321 -9.92 3.42 -11.04
N ILE A 322 -8.59 3.34 -11.05
CA ILE A 322 -7.85 2.21 -11.64
C ILE A 322 -7.98 0.99 -10.72
N ASP A 323 -8.30 -0.17 -11.30
CA ASP A 323 -8.51 -1.40 -10.52
C ASP A 323 -7.18 -2.01 -10.07
N THR A 324 -6.19 -2.03 -10.94
CA THR A 324 -4.94 -2.76 -10.71
C THR A 324 -3.72 -1.89 -11.04
N VAL A 325 -2.68 -1.97 -10.22
CA VAL A 325 -1.34 -1.46 -10.55
C VAL A 325 -0.40 -2.65 -10.62
N GLU A 326 0.33 -2.78 -11.72
CA GLU A 326 1.36 -3.80 -11.89
C GLU A 326 2.71 -3.11 -12.05
N VAL A 327 3.67 -3.48 -11.20
CA VAL A 327 5.00 -2.89 -11.17
C VAL A 327 6.02 -3.97 -11.50
N ALA A 328 6.64 -3.88 -12.66
CA ALA A 328 7.68 -4.80 -13.09
C ALA A 328 9.05 -4.37 -12.57
N TYR A 329 9.85 -5.32 -12.08
CA TYR A 329 11.27 -5.12 -11.89
C TYR A 329 11.99 -5.24 -13.25
N VAL A 330 12.89 -4.30 -13.54
CA VAL A 330 13.81 -4.39 -14.68
C VAL A 330 15.24 -4.36 -14.21
N LYS A 331 16.15 -4.94 -14.99
CA LYS A 331 17.53 -5.19 -14.54
C LYS A 331 18.39 -3.94 -14.37
N ASP A 332 18.11 -2.87 -15.11
CA ASP A 332 18.92 -1.65 -15.13
C ASP A 332 18.14 -0.44 -15.68
N LYS A 333 18.73 0.74 -15.51
CA LYS A 333 18.13 2.03 -15.90
C LYS A 333 17.90 2.19 -17.39
N GLU A 334 18.76 1.62 -18.23
CA GLU A 334 18.55 1.63 -19.67
C GLU A 334 17.34 0.79 -20.08
N THR A 335 17.16 -0.38 -19.44
CA THR A 335 15.97 -1.23 -19.66
C THR A 335 14.70 -0.53 -19.18
N GLU A 336 14.75 0.17 -18.05
CA GLU A 336 13.65 1.02 -17.54
C GLU A 336 13.28 2.11 -18.56
N LYS A 337 14.27 2.87 -19.03
CA LYS A 337 14.08 3.92 -20.04
C LYS A 337 13.50 3.37 -21.34
N LEU A 338 14.01 2.23 -21.83
CA LEU A 338 13.47 1.57 -23.03
C LEU A 338 12.03 1.13 -22.84
N ALA A 339 11.65 0.64 -21.66
CA ALA A 339 10.26 0.29 -21.37
C ALA A 339 9.34 1.52 -21.49
N TYR A 340 9.83 2.69 -21.08
CA TYR A 340 9.09 3.95 -21.18
C TYR A 340 8.92 4.36 -22.64
N LEU A 341 10.02 4.40 -23.41
CA LEU A 341 10.00 4.76 -24.83
C LEU A 341 9.14 3.81 -25.69
N ASN A 342 9.02 2.55 -25.26
CA ASN A 342 8.23 1.53 -25.96
C ASN A 342 6.75 1.49 -25.54
N GLY A 343 6.28 2.36 -24.64
CA GLY A 343 4.88 2.37 -24.19
C GLY A 343 4.49 1.16 -23.34
N GLN A 344 5.47 0.56 -22.65
CA GLN A 344 5.25 -0.59 -21.77
C GLN A 344 4.83 -0.16 -20.35
N VAL A 345 4.89 1.13 -20.05
CA VAL A 345 4.40 1.73 -18.80
C VAL A 345 3.38 2.82 -19.10
N ASP A 346 2.50 3.07 -18.15
CA ASP A 346 1.45 4.11 -18.22
C ASP A 346 1.78 5.32 -17.35
N HIS A 347 2.70 5.17 -16.39
CA HIS A 347 3.10 6.23 -15.47
C HIS A 347 4.52 5.97 -14.94
N ALA A 348 5.36 7.00 -14.97
CA ALA A 348 6.68 7.01 -14.37
C ALA A 348 6.86 8.27 -13.53
N HIS A 349 7.09 8.07 -12.23
CA HIS A 349 7.32 9.14 -11.26
C HIS A 349 8.19 8.59 -10.12
N PHE A 350 9.01 9.48 -9.54
CA PHE A 350 10.08 9.25 -8.54
C PHE A 350 11.34 8.51 -8.99
N HIS A 351 12.49 9.22 -8.96
CA HIS A 351 13.89 8.73 -9.06
C HIS A 351 14.23 7.78 -10.23
N THR A 352 13.43 7.78 -11.28
CA THR A 352 13.64 6.87 -12.41
C THR A 352 14.64 7.43 -13.42
N GLN A 353 14.48 8.69 -13.82
CA GLN A 353 15.14 9.24 -15.01
C GLN A 353 15.74 10.62 -14.72
N THR A 354 16.71 11.02 -15.54
CA THR A 354 17.48 12.24 -15.36
C THR A 354 17.06 13.33 -16.33
N LEU A 355 17.51 14.57 -16.09
CA LEU A 355 17.35 15.64 -17.08
C LEU A 355 18.03 15.31 -18.42
N GLY A 356 19.02 14.42 -18.44
CA GLY A 356 19.66 13.95 -19.68
C GLY A 356 18.71 13.17 -20.59
N ASP A 357 17.66 12.56 -20.04
CA ASP A 357 16.76 11.67 -20.76
C ASP A 357 15.57 12.40 -21.41
N ILE A 358 15.40 13.70 -21.13
CA ILE A 358 14.26 14.51 -21.59
C ILE A 358 14.10 14.44 -23.10
N LYS A 359 15.20 14.57 -23.84
CA LYS A 359 15.16 14.60 -25.31
C LYS A 359 14.58 13.29 -25.84
N ASP A 360 15.06 12.17 -25.32
CA ASP A 360 14.62 10.84 -25.75
C ASP A 360 13.14 10.63 -25.45
N PHE A 361 12.65 11.07 -24.28
CA PHE A 361 11.22 10.95 -23.95
C PHE A 361 10.33 11.85 -24.81
N LYS A 362 10.78 13.06 -25.14
CA LYS A 362 10.04 13.94 -26.05
C LYS A 362 9.99 13.36 -27.46
N ASP A 363 11.11 12.87 -27.97
CA ASP A 363 11.18 12.25 -29.30
C ASP A 363 10.38 10.94 -29.36
N GLY A 364 10.34 10.17 -28.26
CA GLY A 364 9.61 8.92 -28.13
C GLY A 364 8.12 9.05 -27.80
N ALA A 365 7.61 10.26 -27.54
CA ALA A 365 6.25 10.49 -27.02
C ALA A 365 5.15 9.93 -27.94
N GLU A 366 5.33 10.01 -29.26
CA GLU A 366 4.35 9.46 -30.21
C GLU A 366 4.26 7.94 -30.11
N LYS A 367 5.39 7.25 -29.87
CA LYS A 367 5.44 5.80 -29.73
C LYS A 367 4.94 5.35 -28.36
N SER A 368 5.43 5.99 -27.30
CA SER A 368 5.12 5.62 -25.91
C SER A 368 3.72 6.01 -25.50
N LYS A 369 3.14 7.04 -26.13
CA LYS A 369 1.94 7.76 -25.70
C LYS A 369 2.06 8.40 -24.32
N LEU A 370 3.29 8.54 -23.79
CA LEU A 370 3.57 9.20 -22.53
C LEU A 370 3.79 10.70 -22.77
N ASN A 371 3.22 11.52 -21.89
CA ASN A 371 3.52 12.94 -21.82
C ASN A 371 4.69 13.18 -20.85
N THR A 372 5.68 13.96 -21.27
CA THR A 372 6.79 14.37 -20.40
C THR A 372 6.46 15.70 -19.73
N MET A 373 6.26 15.65 -18.41
CA MET A 373 5.91 16.82 -17.61
C MET A 373 7.05 17.21 -16.68
N PHE A 374 7.34 18.50 -16.59
CA PHE A 374 8.25 19.06 -15.60
C PHE A 374 7.46 19.47 -14.37
N TRP A 375 7.82 18.91 -13.23
CA TRP A 375 7.31 19.34 -11.93
C TRP A 375 8.42 20.09 -11.21
N ASP A 376 8.06 21.17 -10.53
CA ASP A 376 8.97 21.81 -9.60
C ASP A 376 9.27 20.81 -8.49
N SER A 377 10.56 20.60 -8.23
CA SER A 377 11.02 19.72 -7.17
C SER A 377 10.67 20.22 -5.77
N GLY A 378 10.31 21.50 -5.64
CA GLY A 378 10.15 22.16 -4.34
C GLY A 378 11.46 22.28 -3.56
N SER A 379 12.59 21.87 -4.13
CA SER A 379 13.91 21.97 -3.51
C SER A 379 14.40 23.42 -3.59
N GLY A 380 14.61 24.04 -2.44
CA GLY A 380 15.02 25.45 -2.35
C GLY A 380 16.46 25.73 -2.81
N THR A 381 17.24 24.71 -3.16
CA THR A 381 18.64 24.84 -3.58
C THR A 381 19.11 23.60 -4.34
N GLY A 382 20.14 23.77 -5.18
CA GLY A 382 20.86 22.68 -5.84
C GLY A 382 21.93 22.08 -4.92
N SER A 383 23.11 21.77 -5.48
CA SER A 383 24.24 21.24 -4.69
C SER A 383 24.65 22.21 -3.57
N MET A 384 24.75 21.70 -2.34
CA MET A 384 25.22 22.44 -1.17
C MET A 384 26.54 21.86 -0.66
N TYR A 385 27.41 22.74 -0.16
CA TYR A 385 28.56 22.35 0.64
C TYR A 385 28.29 22.72 2.09
N PHE A 386 28.37 21.74 2.98
CA PHE A 386 28.35 21.96 4.42
C PHE A 386 29.77 21.81 4.94
N PHE A 387 30.32 22.89 5.51
CA PHE A 387 31.56 22.80 6.25
C PHE A 387 31.27 22.21 7.63
N ASN A 388 32.20 21.41 8.14
CA ASN A 388 32.09 20.91 9.51
C ASN A 388 32.43 22.05 10.48
N PHE A 389 31.41 22.71 11.01
CA PHE A 389 31.56 23.80 11.98
C PHE A 389 32.04 23.33 13.36
N ASP A 390 31.99 22.03 13.63
CA ASP A 390 32.46 21.41 14.87
C ASP A 390 33.88 20.83 14.73
N TYR A 391 34.54 20.99 13.58
CA TYR A 391 35.91 20.54 13.41
C TYR A 391 36.87 21.40 14.23
N ILE A 392 37.47 20.79 15.25
CA ILE A 392 38.56 21.40 15.99
C ILE A 392 39.85 21.13 15.22
N ASP A 393 40.44 22.17 14.65
CA ASP A 393 41.71 22.08 13.93
C ASP A 393 42.85 21.75 14.90
N PRO A 394 43.51 20.57 14.78
CA PRO A 394 44.66 20.25 15.60
C PRO A 394 45.89 21.02 15.08
N ALA A 395 46.01 22.28 15.51
CA ALA A 395 47.16 23.14 15.24
C ALA A 395 48.48 22.60 15.82
#